data_AF-A0A9D8PJI4-F1
#
_entry.id   AF-A0A9D8PJI4-F1
#
_cell.length_a   1.000
_cell.length_b   1.000
_cell.length_c   1.000
_cell.angle_alpha   90.00
_cell.angle_beta   90.00
_cell.angle_gamma   90.00
#
_symmetry.space_group_name_H-M   'P 1'
#
loop_
_entity.id
_entity.type
_entity.pdbx_description
1 polymer ?
#
loop_
_entity_poly.entity_id
_entity_poly.type
_entity_poly.pdbx_seq_one_letter_code
_entity_poly.pdbx_strand_id
1 'polypeptide(L)' 'MTNSAHRTGIANLPLHYGKAPRWLFDRMTKLAREITIAITAEFGPVEMLHRLSDPYWFQAF' A
#
# COMPACT_ATOMS: atom_id res chain seq x y z
N MET A 1 -19.48 5.87 17.37
CA MET A 1 -20.14 5.17 16.25
C MET A 1 -19.22 4.03 15.85
N THR A 2 -19.55 2.79 16.21
CA THR A 2 -18.75 1.60 15.87
C THR A 2 -18.95 1.27 14.40
N ASN A 3 -17.99 1.65 13.56
CA ASN A 3 -18.00 1.28 12.15
C ASN A 3 -17.59 -0.21 12.06
N SER A 4 -18.57 -1.11 11.97
CA SER A 4 -18.32 -2.53 11.73
C SER A 4 -17.67 -2.70 10.36
N ALA A 5 -16.55 -3.42 10.29
CA ALA A 5 -15.91 -3.74 9.01
C ALA A 5 -16.86 -4.64 8.20
N HIS A 6 -17.49 -4.06 7.17
CA HIS A 6 -18.32 -4.78 6.20
C HIS A 6 -17.49 -5.11 4.96
N ARG A 7 -17.79 -6.24 4.29
CA ARG A 7 -17.12 -6.62 3.03
C ARG A 7 -17.34 -5.52 1.99
N THR A 8 -16.27 -4.89 1.53
CA THR A 8 -16.31 -3.78 0.55
C THR A 8 -16.19 -4.25 -0.90
N GLY A 9 -15.65 -5.44 -1.17
CA GLY A 9 -15.51 -5.98 -2.53
C GLY A 9 -14.71 -7.28 -2.63
N ILE A 10 -14.35 -7.65 -3.86
CA ILE A 10 -13.42 -8.74 -4.19
C ILE A 10 -12.39 -8.18 -5.16
N ALA A 11 -11.10 -8.32 -4.84
CA ALA A 11 -10.00 -8.00 -5.75
C ALA A 11 -9.30 -9.30 -6.17
N ASN A 12 -9.12 -9.49 -7.49
CA ASN A 12 -8.40 -10.64 -8.04
C ASN A 12 -6.99 -10.20 -8.43
N LEU A 13 -6.00 -10.55 -7.61
CA LEU A 13 -4.60 -10.17 -7.80
C LEU A 13 -3.79 -11.43 -8.12
N PRO A 14 -3.32 -11.62 -9.37
CA PRO A 14 -2.50 -12.78 -9.71
C PRO A 14 -1.17 -12.72 -8.95
N LEU A 15 -0.76 -13.85 -8.36
CA LEU A 15 0.52 -13.96 -7.68
C LEU A 15 1.63 -14.17 -8.71
N HIS A 16 2.62 -13.28 -8.70
CA HIS A 16 3.87 -13.52 -9.40
C HIS A 16 4.75 -14.44 -8.54
N TYR A 17 5.17 -15.57 -9.11
CA TYR A 17 6.08 -16.49 -8.42
C TYR A 17 7.51 -15.95 -8.42
N GLY A 18 8.30 -16.37 -7.42
CA GLY A 18 9.68 -15.94 -7.22
C GLY A 18 9.82 -14.86 -6.14
N LYS A 19 11.06 -14.45 -5.87
CA LYS A 19 11.36 -13.37 -4.93
C LYS A 19 11.88 -12.16 -5.69
N ALA A 20 11.49 -10.97 -5.25
CA ALA A 20 12.11 -9.75 -5.73
C ALA A 20 13.63 -9.81 -5.45
N PRO A 21 14.49 -9.50 -6.44
CA PRO A 21 15.93 -9.41 -6.21
C PRO A 21 16.25 -8.44 -5.06
N ARG A 22 17.25 -8.78 -4.23
CA ARG A 22 17.62 -8.01 -3.03
C ARG A 22 17.85 -6.52 -3.34
N TRP A 23 18.58 -6.24 -4.41
CA TRP A 23 18.90 -4.87 -4.85
C TRP A 23 17.65 -4.05 -5.23
N LEU A 24 16.62 -4.71 -5.76
CA LEU A 24 15.38 -4.05 -6.16
C LEU A 24 14.57 -3.71 -4.92
N PHE A 25 14.42 -4.68 -4.01
CA PHE A 25 13.71 -4.47 -2.76
C PHE A 25 14.32 -3.32 -1.96
N ASP A 26 15.65 -3.23 -1.88
CA ASP A 26 16.33 -2.11 -1.19
C ASP A 26 15.99 -0.74 -1.78
N ARG A 27 15.79 -0.65 -3.10
CA ARG A 27 15.36 0.59 -3.76
C ARG A 27 13.89 0.86 -3.50
N MET A 28 13.03 -0.16 -3.58
CA MET A 28 11.60 -0.05 -3.29
C MET A 28 11.35 0.44 -1.86
N THR A 29 12.05 -0.10 -0.86
CA THR A 29 11.90 0.35 0.53
C THR A 29 12.26 1.83 0.71
N LYS A 30 13.33 2.29 0.05
CA LYS A 30 13.72 3.71 0.10
C LYS A 30 12.66 4.60 -0.57
N LEU A 31 12.14 4.17 -1.72
CA LEU A 31 11.10 4.90 -2.44
C LEU A 31 9.78 4.94 -1.65
N ALA A 32 9.35 3.79 -1.11
CA ALA A 32 8.14 3.69 -0.30
C ALA A 32 8.16 4.65 0.88
N ARG A 33 9.33 4.81 1.54
CA ARG A 33 9.51 5.81 2.61
C ARG A 33 9.22 7.23 2.13
N GLU A 34 9.80 7.65 1.01
CA GLU A 34 9.57 9.01 0.48
C GLU A 34 8.12 9.21 0.06
N ILE A 35 7.48 8.20 -0.55
CA ILE A 35 6.07 8.26 -0.92
C ILE A 35 5.19 8.40 0.34
N THR A 36 5.45 7.62 1.39
CA THR A 36 4.72 7.73 2.66
C THR A 36 4.88 9.11 3.29
N ILE A 37 6.10 9.68 3.29
CA ILE A 37 6.35 11.02 3.81
C ILE A 37 5.56 12.06 3.00
N ALA A 38 5.63 12.00 1.66
CA ALA A 38 4.92 12.92 0.79
C ALA A 38 3.40 12.88 1.00
N ILE A 39 2.80 11.68 1.01
CA ILE A 39 1.36 11.49 1.23
C ILE A 39 0.96 12.01 2.62
N THR A 40 1.73 11.67 3.65
CA THR A 40 1.41 12.07 5.02
C THR A 40 1.54 13.58 5.22
N ALA A 41 2.54 14.20 4.59
CA ALA A 41 2.74 15.65 4.66
C ALA A 41 1.64 16.44 3.95
N GLU A 42 1.12 15.93 2.83
CA GLU A 42 0.14 16.64 2.01
C GLU A 42 -1.31 16.35 2.42
N PHE A 43 -1.63 15.10 2.80
CA PHE A 43 -3.00 14.64 3.05
C PHE A 43 -3.24 14.13 4.48
N GLY A 44 -2.19 14.07 5.31
CA GLY A 44 -2.26 13.52 6.66
C GLY A 44 -2.18 11.99 6.73
N PRO A 45 -1.99 11.43 7.94
CA PRO A 45 -1.75 9.99 8.13
C PRO A 45 -2.97 9.11 7.83
N VAL A 46 -4.19 9.65 7.94
CA VAL A 46 -5.43 8.91 7.67
C VAL A 46 -5.55 8.56 6.19
N GLU A 47 -5.07 9.41 5.29
CA GLU A 47 -5.07 9.14 3.85
C GLU A 47 -4.13 7.97 3.50
N MET A 48 -2.97 7.89 4.16
CA MET A 48 -2.05 6.75 3.98
C MET A 48 -2.73 5.42 4.32
N LEU A 49 -3.49 5.39 5.43
CA LEU A 49 -4.22 4.19 5.84
C LEU A 49 -5.35 3.84 4.88
N HIS A 50 -6.07 4.83 4.34
CA HIS A 50 -7.09 4.59 3.31
C HIS A 50 -6.47 3.98 2.05
N ARG A 51 -5.34 4.53 1.57
CA ARG A 51 -4.64 4.01 0.39
C ARG A 51 -4.11 2.59 0.61
N LEU A 52 -3.48 2.31 1.75
CA LEU A 52 -3.04 0.96 2.10
C LEU A 52 -4.19 -0.04 2.25
N SER A 53 -5.41 0.43 2.50
CA SER A 53 -6.59 -0.43 2.59
C SER A 53 -7.18 -0.79 1.23
N ASP A 54 -6.77 -0.10 0.15
CA ASP A 54 -7.14 -0.46 -1.22
C ASP A 54 -6.22 -1.59 -1.73
N PRO A 55 -6.77 -2.77 -2.13
CA PRO A 55 -5.95 -3.90 -2.55
C PRO A 55 -5.09 -3.65 -3.79
N TYR A 56 -5.54 -2.80 -4.72
CA TYR A 56 -4.77 -2.48 -5.92
C TYR A 56 -3.63 -1.53 -5.60
N TRP A 57 -3.89 -0.55 -4.74
CA TRP A 57 -2.86 0.37 -4.27
C TRP A 57 -1.82 -0.38 -3.43
N PHE A 58 -2.24 -1.26 -2.53
CA PHE A 58 -1.35 -2.09 -1.73
C PHE A 58 -0.47 -3.01 -2.59
N GLN A 59 -1.00 -3.59 -3.67
CA GLN A 59 -0.20 -4.42 -4.58
C GLN A 59 0.86 -3.61 -5.35
N ALA A 60 0.57 -2.34 -5.65
CA ALA A 60 1.46 -1.48 -6.42
C ALA A 60 2.51 -0.74 -5.59
N PHE A 61 2.32 -0.68 -4.26
CA PHE A 61 3.15 0.06 -3.32
C PHE A 61 4.40 -0.72 -2.88
#